data_AF-A0A9D5EXR1-F1
#
_entry.id   AF-A0A9D5EXR1-F1
#
_cell.length_a   1.000
_cell.length_b   1.000
_cell.length_c   1.000
_cell.angle_alpha   90.00
_cell.angle_beta   90.00
_cell.angle_gamma   90.00
#
_symmetry.space_group_name_H-M   'P 1'
#
loop_
_entity.id
_entity.type
_entity.pdbx_description
1 polymer ?
#
loop_
_entity_poly.entity_id
_entity_poly.type
_entity_poly.pdbx_seq_one_letter_code
_entity_poly.pdbx_strand_id
1 'polypeptide(L)'
;MGSIRRYAKTAMAWEALSRPDAVGREAHTLLLMANGRRSEQELSLLLGADVSELAYGLMEKGYLQKTGALFQPEADDDAHVSA
;
A
#
# COMPACT_ATOMS: atom_id res chain seq x y z
N MET A 1 22.61 -3.95 -1.04
CA MET A 1 21.47 -3.13 -0.55
C MET A 1 20.23 -3.62 -1.26
N GLY A 2 19.37 -4.36 -0.56
CA GLY A 2 18.15 -4.92 -1.15
C GLY A 2 17.18 -3.81 -1.55
N SER A 3 16.55 -3.95 -2.71
CA SER A 3 15.57 -2.97 -3.19
C SER A 3 14.42 -2.87 -2.18
N ILE A 4 14.15 -1.67 -1.67
CA ILE A 4 13.08 -1.45 -0.68
C ILE A 4 11.74 -1.77 -1.35
N ARG A 5 11.11 -2.87 -0.94
CA ARG A 5 9.77 -3.25 -1.42
C ARG A 5 8.72 -2.38 -0.75
N ARG A 6 7.95 -1.68 -1.57
CA ARG A 6 6.79 -0.89 -1.17
C ARG A 6 5.58 -1.33 -1.98
N TYR A 7 4.41 -1.26 -1.38
CA TYR A 7 3.15 -1.62 -2.03
C TYR A 7 2.18 -0.45 -1.97
N ALA A 8 1.54 -0.17 -3.11
CA ALA A 8 0.39 0.71 -3.19
C ALA A 8 -0.87 -0.10 -3.50
N LYS A 9 -2.01 0.38 -3.01
CA LYS A 9 -3.33 -0.14 -3.37
C LYS A 9 -3.61 0.09 -4.85
N THR A 10 -4.21 -0.90 -5.50
CA THR A 10 -4.88 -0.75 -6.79
C THR A 10 -6.31 -0.26 -6.61
N ALA A 11 -7.03 0.03 -7.70
CA ALA A 11 -8.47 0.32 -7.65
C ALA A 11 -9.26 -0.82 -6.98
N MET A 12 -8.91 -2.08 -7.26
CA MET A 12 -9.57 -3.24 -6.66
C MET A 12 -9.40 -3.31 -5.14
N ALA A 13 -8.23 -2.91 -4.62
CA ALA A 13 -8.04 -2.80 -3.17
C ALA A 13 -8.92 -1.72 -2.54
N TRP A 14 -9.12 -0.59 -3.22
CA TRP A 14 -10.02 0.45 -2.72
C TRP A 14 -11.46 -0.04 -2.63
N GLU A 15 -11.94 -0.80 -3.62
CA GLU A 15 -13.25 -1.43 -3.57
C GLU A 15 -13.35 -2.46 -2.45
N ALA A 16 -12.33 -3.29 -2.26
CA ALA A 16 -12.31 -4.30 -1.20
C ALA A 16 -12.30 -3.71 0.21
N LEU A 17 -11.69 -2.53 0.40
CA LEU A 17 -11.70 -1.85 1.69
C LEU A 17 -13.11 -1.48 2.18
N SER A 18 -14.06 -1.26 1.25
CA SER A 18 -15.47 -1.02 1.59
C SER A 18 -16.21 -2.26 2.12
N ARG A 19 -15.62 -3.45 1.97
CA ARG A 19 -16.21 -4.75 2.32
C ARG A 19 -15.19 -5.60 3.09
N PRO A 20 -15.04 -5.41 4.41
CA PRO A 20 -14.02 -6.09 5.21
C PRO A 20 -14.10 -7.63 5.11
N ASP A 21 -15.30 -8.18 4.95
CA ASP A 21 -15.52 -9.63 4.85
C ASP A 21 -15.00 -10.24 3.53
N ALA A 22 -14.77 -9.43 2.49
CA ALA A 22 -14.35 -9.93 1.18
C ALA A 22 -12.89 -10.38 1.11
N VAL A 23 -12.03 -9.84 1.98
CA VAL A 23 -10.58 -10.09 1.98
C VAL A 23 -10.07 -10.65 3.29
N GLY A 24 -10.87 -10.60 4.36
CA GLY A 24 -10.49 -11.01 5.70
C GLY A 24 -9.73 -9.90 6.46
N ARG A 25 -9.71 -10.02 7.79
CA ARG A 25 -9.25 -8.96 8.70
C ARG A 25 -7.78 -8.56 8.48
N GLU A 26 -6.88 -9.53 8.33
CA GLU A 26 -5.45 -9.27 8.18
C GLU A 26 -5.15 -8.57 6.86
N ALA A 27 -5.72 -9.07 5.76
CA ALA A 27 -5.61 -8.43 4.46
C ALA A 27 -6.20 -7.02 4.48
N HIS A 28 -7.38 -6.83 5.08
CA HIS A 28 -8.01 -5.52 5.21
C HIS A 28 -7.11 -4.54 5.94
N THR A 29 -6.52 -4.96 7.07
CA THR A 29 -5.61 -4.13 7.87
C THR A 29 -4.35 -3.77 7.08
N LEU A 30 -3.76 -4.72 6.37
CA LEU A 30 -2.60 -4.46 5.51
C LEU A 30 -2.95 -3.49 4.36
N LEU A 31 -4.11 -3.66 3.72
CA LEU A 31 -4.58 -2.77 2.65
C LEU A 31 -4.79 -1.35 3.16
N LEU A 32 -5.33 -1.15 4.37
CA LEU A 32 -5.45 0.18 4.98
C LEU A 32 -4.08 0.88 5.05
N MET A 33 -3.02 0.14 5.41
CA MET A 33 -1.68 0.71 5.62
C MET A 33 -0.80 0.80 4.37
N ALA A 34 -1.02 -0.06 3.36
CA ALA A 34 -0.27 -0.09 2.11
C ALA A 34 -0.61 1.13 1.22
N ASN A 35 0.15 2.21 1.35
CA ASN A 35 -0.07 3.47 0.63
C ASN A 35 1.13 3.89 -0.25
N GLY A 36 2.03 2.95 -0.53
CA GLY A 36 3.22 3.18 -1.34
C GLY A 36 4.34 3.97 -0.66
N ARG A 37 4.11 4.53 0.54
CA ARG A 37 5.13 5.25 1.32
C ARG A 37 5.90 4.33 2.27
N ARG A 38 5.21 3.32 2.81
CA ARG A 38 5.80 2.34 3.74
C ARG A 38 6.37 1.14 3.00
N SER A 39 7.54 0.71 3.45
CA SER A 39 8.15 -0.55 3.06
C SER A 39 7.44 -1.75 3.68
N GLU A 40 7.63 -2.91 3.07
CA GLU A 40 7.20 -4.21 3.59
C GLU A 40 7.67 -4.42 5.04
N GLN A 41 8.91 -4.04 5.36
CA GLN A 41 9.46 -4.14 6.72
C GLN A 41 8.75 -3.21 7.72
N GLU A 42 8.48 -1.96 7.34
CA GLU A 42 7.73 -1.02 8.18
C GLU A 42 6.29 -1.50 8.41
N LEU A 43 5.66 -2.10 7.39
CA LEU A 43 4.33 -2.69 7.52
C LEU A 43 4.34 -3.88 8.49
N SER A 44 5.35 -4.76 8.42
CA SER A 44 5.50 -5.87 9.37
C SER A 44 5.67 -5.38 10.80
N LEU A 45 6.48 -4.35 11.01
CA LEU A 45 6.69 -3.74 12.33
C LEU A 45 5.39 -3.18 12.91
N LEU A 46 4.61 -2.44 12.10
CA LEU A 46 3.36 -1.83 12.54
C LEU A 46 2.26 -2.85 12.83
N LEU A 47 2.27 -3.98 12.13
CA LEU A 47 1.30 -5.06 12.33
C LEU A 47 1.75 -6.10 13.37
N GLY A 48 3.00 -6.02 13.83
CA GLY A 48 3.57 -6.95 14.79
C GLY A 48 3.73 -8.38 14.24
N ALA A 49 3.70 -8.55 12.93
CA ALA A 49 3.79 -9.84 12.25
C ALA A 49 4.46 -9.69 10.87
N ASP A 50 5.14 -10.72 10.37
CA ASP A 50 5.66 -10.70 9.01
C ASP A 50 4.53 -10.71 7.98
N VAL A 51 4.47 -9.69 7.13
CA VAL A 51 3.43 -9.54 6.12
C VAL A 51 3.86 -10.00 4.73
N SER A 52 5.07 -10.54 4.56
CA SER A 52 5.66 -10.84 3.25
C SER A 52 4.76 -11.75 2.39
N GLU A 53 4.33 -12.89 2.96
CA GLU A 53 3.43 -13.84 2.29
C GLU A 53 2.07 -13.22 1.96
N LEU A 54 1.49 -12.47 2.92
CA LEU A 54 0.19 -11.84 2.74
C LEU A 54 0.23 -10.73 1.67
N ALA A 55 1.26 -9.89 1.69
CA ALA A 55 1.46 -8.82 0.71
C ALA A 55 1.69 -9.40 -0.69
N TYR A 56 2.48 -10.47 -0.79
CA TYR A 56 2.69 -11.18 -2.04
C TYR A 56 1.37 -11.79 -2.57
N GLY A 57 0.61 -12.48 -1.73
CA GLY A 57 -0.69 -13.04 -2.11
C GLY A 57 -1.71 -11.98 -2.54
N LEU A 58 -1.71 -10.80 -1.91
CA LEU A 58 -2.55 -9.67 -2.32
C LEU A 58 -2.09 -9.05 -3.63
N MET A 59 -0.78 -9.03 -3.90
CA MET A 59 -0.24 -8.58 -5.18
C MET A 59 -0.65 -9.53 -6.32
N GLU A 60 -0.48 -10.85 -6.13
CA GLU A 60 -0.89 -11.87 -7.11
C GLU A 60 -2.39 -11.81 -7.42
N LYS A 61 -3.20 -11.51 -6.40
CA LYS A 61 -4.64 -11.31 -6.57
C LYS A 61 -5.01 -9.98 -7.23
N GLY A 62 -4.07 -9.05 -7.40
CA GLY A 62 -4.29 -7.73 -8.03
C GLY A 62 -4.71 -6.61 -7.07
N TYR A 63 -4.69 -6.82 -5.76
CA TYR A 63 -5.00 -5.79 -4.77
C TYR A 63 -3.83 -4.82 -4.52
N LEU A 64 -2.60 -5.31 -4.64
CA LEU A 64 -1.40 -4.52 -4.44
C LEU A 64 -0.54 -4.45 -5.71
N GLN A 65 0.15 -3.34 -5.87
CA GLN A 65 1.20 -3.15 -6.88
C GLN A 65 2.50 -2.72 -6.22
N LYS A 66 3.63 -3.26 -6.71
CA LYS A 66 4.96 -2.86 -6.24
C LYS A 66 5.27 -1.44 -6.71
N THR A 67 5.51 -0.52 -5.78
CA THR A 67 6.01 0.81 -6.10
C THR A 67 7.53 0.80 -6.07
N GLY A 68 8.15 0.60 -7.24
CA GLY A 68 9.60 0.73 -7.37
C GLY A 68 9.99 2.20 -7.42
N ALA A 69 10.64 2.71 -6.38
CA ALA A 69 11.45 3.95 -6.26
C ALA A 69 11.01 5.26 -6.99
N LEU A 70 9.83 5.31 -7.60
CA LEU A 70 9.27 6.43 -8.35
C LEU A 70 8.20 7.17 -7.54
N PHE A 71 8.34 7.17 -6.21
CA PHE A 71 7.59 8.11 -5.39
C PHE A 71 8.26 9.49 -5.57
N GLN A 72 7.94 10.16 -6.68
CA GLN A 72 7.88 11.62 -6.63
C GLN A 72 6.65 11.95 -5.78
N PRO A 73 6.79 12.68 -4.66
CA PRO A 73 5.64 13.31 -4.04
C PRO A 73 5.10 14.33 -5.07
N GLU A 74 4.05 13.96 -5.80
CA GLU A 74 3.34 14.92 -6.63
C GLU A 74 2.78 16.03 -5.73
N ALA A 75 3.26 17.23 -6.06
CA ALA A 75 2.61 18.53 -5.94
C ALA A 75 1.88 18.79 -4.62
N ASP A 76 2.59 19.50 -3.74
CA ASP A 76 1.93 20.53 -2.94
C ASP A 76 1.29 21.50 -3.95
N ASP A 77 -0.02 21.37 -4.09
CA ASP A 77 -0.92 22.22 -4.84
C ASP A 77 -0.96 23.59 -4.14
N ASP A 78 0.15 24.34 -4.18
CA ASP A 78 0.17 25.72 -3.72
C ASP A 78 -0.33 26.59 -4.88
N ALA A 79 -1.61 26.93 -4.73
CA ALA A 79 -2.45 27.59 -5.68
C ALA A 79 -1.78 28.80 -6.34
N HIS A 80 -1.95 28.88 -7.66
CA HIS A 80 -1.91 30.11 -8.42
C HIS A 80 -2.74 31.20 -7.70
N VAL A 81 -2.06 32.16 -7.06
CA VAL A 81 -2.59 33.52 -6.86
C VAL A 81 -1.56 34.48 -7.43
N SER A 82 -1.67 34.73 -8.73
CA SER A 82 -1.13 35.96 -9.32
C SER A 82 -2.12 37.08 -9.01
N ALA A 83 -1.65 38.11 -8.32
CA ALA A 83 -2.28 39.42 -8.23
C ALA A 83 -1.29 40.47 -8.75
#